data_AF-A0A2N1RS52-F1
#
_entry.id   AF-A0A2N1RS52-F1
#
_cell.length_a   1.000
_cell.length_b   1.000
_cell.length_c   1.000
_cell.angle_alpha   90.00
_cell.angle_beta   90.00
_cell.angle_gamma   90.00
#
_symmetry.space_group_name_H-M   'P 1'
#
loop_
_entity.id
_entity.type
_entity.pdbx_description
1 polymer ?
#
loop_
_entity_poly.entity_id
_entity_poly.type
_entity_poly.pdbx_seq_one_letter_code
_entity_poly.pdbx_strand_id
1 'polypeptide(L)'
;MKRWDLCAFNNLCADKYIRLDKVWEFEKTPLIEESFMEELADIARRSGVDPEIVRWSGSTVSPPNPPVGGFQTHHKLKKQEE
;
A
#
# COMPACT_ATOMS: atom_id res chain seq x y z
N MET A 1 -2.69 0.41 29.03
CA MET A 1 -1.83 0.34 27.82
C MET A 1 -1.87 1.69 27.11
N LYS A 2 -0.73 2.20 26.66
CA LYS A 2 -0.64 3.37 25.77
C LYS A 2 -0.20 2.87 24.40
N ARG A 3 -0.86 3.32 23.33
CA ARG A 3 -0.52 3.05 21.92
C ARG A 3 -0.54 4.38 21.19
N TRP A 4 0.48 4.62 20.38
CA TRP A 4 0.53 5.74 19.47
C TRP A 4 0.42 5.19 18.05
N ASP A 5 -0.68 5.49 17.36
CA ASP A 5 -1.00 4.89 16.06
C ASP A 5 -1.03 5.95 14.97
N LEU A 6 -0.23 5.78 13.92
CA LEU A 6 -0.39 6.52 12.68
C LEU A 6 -1.45 5.82 11.84
N CYS A 7 -2.58 6.48 11.61
CA CYS A 7 -3.66 5.96 10.79
C CYS A 7 -3.45 6.36 9.32
N ALA A 8 -3.20 5.38 8.46
CA ALA A 8 -3.15 5.58 7.02
C ALA A 8 -4.52 6.06 6.50
N PHE A 9 -4.46 6.99 5.55
CA PHE A 9 -5.65 7.48 4.85
C PHE A 9 -6.35 6.33 4.11
N ASN A 10 -7.69 6.29 4.17
CA ASN A 10 -8.50 5.36 3.40
C ASN A 10 -9.72 6.05 2.76
N ASN A 11 -10.25 5.44 1.72
CA ASN A 11 -11.37 5.94 0.92
C ASN A 11 -12.73 5.32 1.27
N LEU A 12 -12.87 4.71 2.45
CA LEU A 12 -14.09 3.98 2.85
C LEU A 12 -15.32 4.89 3.05
N CYS A 13 -15.14 6.21 3.07
CA CYS A 13 -16.22 7.17 3.28
C CYS A 13 -16.99 7.54 2.00
N ALA A 14 -16.49 7.20 0.81
CA ALA A 14 -17.07 7.66 -0.46
C ALA A 14 -18.57 7.33 -0.58
N ASP A 15 -18.96 6.10 -0.25
CA ASP A 15 -20.37 5.65 -0.31
C ASP A 15 -21.32 6.48 0.55
N LYS A 16 -20.84 6.97 1.69
CA LYS A 16 -21.63 7.83 2.59
C LYS A 16 -21.90 9.20 1.96
N TYR A 17 -20.92 9.76 1.25
CA TYR A 17 -21.06 11.06 0.60
C TYR A 17 -22.00 10.97 -0.61
N ILE A 18 -21.90 9.89 -1.40
CA ILE A 18 -22.82 9.60 -2.50
C ILE A 18 -24.26 9.56 -2.00
N ARG A 19 -24.53 8.91 -0.87
CA ARG A 19 -25.89 8.83 -0.27
C ARG A 19 -26.44 10.17 0.22
N LEU A 20 -25.58 11.17 0.42
CA LEU A 20 -25.95 12.52 0.83
C LEU A 20 -26.02 13.48 -0.37
N ASP A 21 -25.92 12.98 -1.60
CA ASP A 21 -25.81 13.76 -2.83
C ASP A 21 -24.66 14.79 -2.76
N LYS A 22 -23.53 14.33 -2.20
CA LYS A 22 -22.31 15.14 -2.03
C LYS A 22 -21.15 14.46 -2.75
N VAL A 23 -20.36 15.28 -3.42
CA VAL A 23 -19.06 14.87 -3.95
C VAL A 23 -18.05 14.93 -2.80
N TRP A 24 -17.25 13.87 -2.64
CA TRP A 24 -16.14 13.86 -1.70
C TRP A 24 -14.85 14.22 -2.43
N GLU A 25 -14.21 15.32 -2.03
CA GLU A 25 -13.04 15.87 -2.74
C GLU A 25 -11.84 14.92 -2.80
N PHE A 26 -11.75 13.98 -1.85
CA PHE A 26 -10.65 13.01 -1.76
C PHE A 26 -11.00 11.62 -2.29
N GLU A 27 -12.13 11.47 -3.00
CA GLU A 27 -12.58 10.16 -3.52
C GLU A 27 -11.56 9.53 -4.49
N LYS A 28 -10.78 10.36 -5.19
CA LYS A 28 -9.75 9.94 -6.16
C LYS A 28 -8.34 10.00 -5.58
N THR A 29 -8.19 10.36 -4.32
CA THR A 29 -6.88 10.41 -3.67
C THR A 29 -6.35 8.98 -3.53
N PRO A 30 -5.15 8.67 -4.07
CA PRO A 30 -4.59 7.34 -3.94
C PRO A 30 -4.30 7.01 -2.47
N LEU A 31 -4.28 5.71 -2.16
CA LEU A 31 -3.79 5.27 -0.85
C LEU A 31 -2.29 5.59 -0.73
N ILE A 32 -1.86 5.80 0.51
CA ILE A 32 -0.46 6.03 0.83
C ILE A 32 0.38 4.77 0.57
N GLU A 33 1.63 4.92 0.15
CA GLU A 33 2.54 3.78 0.01
C GLU A 33 2.95 3.22 1.37
N GLU A 34 3.13 1.90 1.43
CA GLU A 34 3.58 1.20 2.64
C GLU A 34 4.97 1.69 3.10
N SER A 35 5.90 1.85 2.16
CA SER A 35 7.26 2.38 2.41
C SER A 35 7.22 3.74 3.09
N PHE A 36 6.33 4.63 2.64
CA PHE A 36 6.20 5.97 3.19
C PHE A 36 5.57 5.94 4.59
N MET A 37 4.61 5.04 4.86
CA MET A 37 4.08 4.85 6.21
C MET A 37 5.16 4.37 7.19
N GLU A 38 6.04 3.46 6.77
CA GLU A 38 7.17 3.02 7.58
C GLU A 38 8.15 4.15 7.87
N GLU A 39 8.47 4.99 6.88
CA GLU A 39 9.33 6.16 7.08
C GLU A 39 8.75 7.13 8.13
N LEU A 40 7.43 7.40 8.07
CA LEU A 40 6.75 8.23 9.05
C LEU A 40 6.78 7.61 10.45
N ALA A 41 6.58 6.29 10.55
CA ALA A 41 6.68 5.57 11.81
C ALA A 41 8.11 5.64 12.39
N ASP A 42 9.14 5.56 11.55
CA ASP A 42 10.54 5.71 11.97
C ASP A 42 10.89 7.12 12.42
N ILE A 43 10.31 8.15 11.80
CA ILE A 43 10.43 9.53 12.29
C ILE A 43 9.76 9.65 13.67
N ALA A 44 8.56 9.09 13.84
CA ALA A 44 7.86 9.13 15.12
C ALA A 44 8.62 8.40 16.24
N ARG A 45 9.20 7.22 15.95
CA ARG A 45 10.06 6.48 16.89
C ARG A 45 11.30 7.29 17.31
N ARG A 46 11.79 8.18 16.45
CA ARG A 46 12.96 9.06 16.74
C ARG A 46 12.58 10.42 17.32
N SER A 47 11.30 10.74 17.46
CA SER A 47 10.82 12.06 17.90
C SER A 47 10.87 12.31 19.41
N GLY A 48 11.27 11.30 20.20
CA GLY A 48 11.23 11.33 21.67
C GLY A 48 9.99 10.68 22.28
N VAL A 49 9.06 10.19 21.46
CA VAL A 49 8.01 9.26 21.87
C VAL A 49 8.62 7.88 22.13
N ASP A 50 8.09 7.15 23.11
CA ASP A 50 8.46 5.76 23.36
C ASP A 50 8.30 4.91 22.08
N PRO A 51 9.40 4.38 21.50
CA PRO A 51 9.34 3.64 20.25
C PRO A 51 8.46 2.38 20.31
N GLU A 52 8.31 1.77 21.49
CA GLU A 52 7.59 0.50 21.64
C GLU A 52 6.07 0.67 21.47
N ILE A 53 5.56 1.89 21.68
CA ILE A 53 4.12 2.18 21.53
C ILE A 53 3.76 2.69 20.14
N VAL A 54 4.75 3.00 19.28
CA VAL A 54 4.54 3.55 17.94
C VAL A 54 4.24 2.44 16.94
N ARG A 55 3.04 2.49 16.35
CA ARG A 55 2.61 1.62 15.25
C ARG A 55 1.92 2.45 14.17
N TRP A 56 1.78 1.88 12.98
CA TRP A 56 0.86 2.41 12.00
C TRP A 56 -0.15 1.34 11.60
N SER A 57 -1.31 1.77 11.13
CA SER A 57 -2.38 0.89 10.68
C SER A 57 -3.18 1.51 9.54
N GLY A 58 -3.91 0.69 8.79
CA GLY A 58 -4.77 1.12 7.69
C GLY A 58 -4.31 0.57 6.33
N SER A 59 -5.03 0.95 5.27
CA SER A 59 -4.78 0.46 3.91
C SER A 59 -3.67 1.24 3.24
N THR A 60 -2.77 0.53 2.58
CA THR A 60 -1.65 1.10 1.81
C THR A 60 -1.60 0.49 0.42
N VAL A 61 -0.92 1.18 -0.49
CA VAL A 61 -0.45 0.58 -1.74
C VAL A 61 0.87 -0.11 -1.47
N SER A 62 0.92 -1.42 -1.69
CA SER A 62 2.19 -2.15 -1.75
C SER A 62 2.81 -1.95 -3.14
N PRO A 63 4.13 -1.78 -3.27
CA PRO A 63 4.76 -1.68 -4.58
C PRO A 63 4.41 -2.91 -5.44
N PRO A 64 4.27 -2.75 -6.75
CA PRO A 64 4.00 -3.88 -7.63
C PRO A 64 5.13 -4.91 -7.48
N ASN A 65 4.79 -6.14 -7.11
CA ASN A 65 5.75 -7.24 -7.15
C ASN A 65 6.35 -7.30 -8.56
N PRO A 66 7.68 -7.49 -8.70
CA PRO A 66 8.27 -7.70 -10.01
C PRO A 66 7.58 -8.88 -10.70
N PRO A 67 7.33 -8.82 -12.02
CA PRO A 67 6.73 -9.93 -12.73
C PRO A 67 7.58 -11.17 -12.48
N VAL A 68 6.95 -12.22 -11.94
CA VAL A 68 7.58 -13.52 -11.71
C VAL A 68 7.89 -14.09 -13.10
N GLY A 69 9.08 -13.78 -13.62
CA GLY A 69 9.57 -14.27 -14.90
C GLY A 69 10.07 -15.70 -14.74
N GLY A 70 9.43 -16.65 -15.44
CA GLY A 70 9.95 -18.01 -15.52
C GLY A 70 9.01 -19.08 -16.06
N PHE A 71 8.29 -18.85 -17.17
CA PHE A 71 7.81 -19.98 -17.97
C PHE A 71 8.89 -20.38 -18.98
N GLN A 72 9.72 -21.36 -18.61
CA GLN A 72 10.61 -22.06 -19.55
C GLN A 72 9.75 -22.93 -20.47
N THR A 73 9.31 -22.41 -21.61
CA THR A 73 8.78 -23.26 -22.68
C THR A 73 9.96 -23.82 -23.46
N HIS A 74 10.34 -25.07 -23.16
CA HIS A 74 11.17 -25.88 -24.05
C HIS A 74 10.39 -26.17 -25.35
N HIS A 75 10.37 -25.22 -26.29
CA HIS A 75 9.98 -25.52 -27.66
C HIS A 75 11.22 -26.03 -28.40
N LYS A 76 11.36 -27.36 -28.39
CA LYS A 76 12.36 -28.11 -29.16
C LYS A 76 12.09 -27.84 -30.65
N LEU A 77 12.89 -26.95 -31.26
CA LEU A 77 12.93 -26.76 -32.70
C LEU A 77 13.24 -28.10 -33.37
N LYS A 78 12.24 -28.67 -34.07
CA LYS A 78 12.46 -29.76 -35.02
C LYS A 78 13.34 -29.21 -36.15
N LYS A 79 14.56 -29.74 -36.29
CA LYS A 79 15.30 -29.70 -37.55
C LYS A 79 14.49 -30.51 -38.56
N GLN A 80 14.03 -29.86 -39.64
CA GLN A 80 13.68 -30.52 -40.89
C GLN A 80 14.83 -30.30 -41.88
N GLU A 81 15.08 -31.35 -42.64
CA GLU A 81 16.14 -31.55 -43.62
C GLU A 81 15.95 -30.66 -44.86
N GLU A 82 17.08 -30.25 -45.45
CA GLU A 82 17.34 -30.22 -46.90
C GLU A 82 18.79 -30.65 -47.14
#